data_AF-A0A9X9A5W6-F1
#
_entry.id   AF-A0A9X9A5W6-F1
#
_cell.length_a   1.000
_cell.length_b   1.000
_cell.length_c   1.000
_cell.angle_alpha   90.00
_cell.angle_beta   90.00
_cell.angle_gamma   90.00
#
_symmetry.space_group_name_H-M   'P 1'
#
loop_
_entity.id
_entity.type
_entity.pdbx_description
1 polymer ?
#
loop_
_entity_poly.entity_id
_entity_poly.type
_entity_poly.pdbx_seq_one_letter_code
_entity_poly.pdbx_strand_id
1 'polypeptide(L)'
;QRFLIDQSTGESRFSNELEKLQNMTDYCHTEQCLQSFILQYFGEEPKEDCGRCGNCTDNRESIDVTRESQMVLSCMIRTNQRFEKQ
;
A
#
# COMPACT_ATOMS: atom_id res chain seq x y z
N GLN A 1 5.66 11.58 -11.42
CA GLN A 1 4.38 12.20 -10.98
C GLN A 1 4.56 13.24 -9.86
N ARG A 2 5.45 13.06 -8.88
CA ARG A 2 5.74 14.05 -7.79
C ARG A 2 5.99 15.49 -8.27
N PHE A 3 6.67 15.63 -9.41
CA PHE A 3 7.00 16.92 -10.04
C PHE A 3 5.79 17.80 -10.40
N LEU A 4 4.64 17.20 -10.74
CA LEU A 4 3.44 17.96 -11.12
C LEU A 4 2.68 18.51 -9.89
N ILE A 5 2.87 17.89 -8.73
CA ILE A 5 2.24 18.31 -7.46
C ILE A 5 3.03 19.49 -6.87
N ASP A 6 4.37 19.45 -6.94
CA ASP A 6 5.28 20.52 -6.51
C ASP A 6 5.05 21.86 -7.22
N GLN A 7 4.47 21.85 -8.42
CA GLN A 7 4.20 23.07 -9.17
C GLN A 7 2.85 23.74 -8.81
N SER A 8 2.07 23.14 -7.90
CA SER A 8 0.77 23.67 -7.50
C SER A 8 0.91 24.82 -6.48
N THR A 9 0.37 25.98 -6.81
CA THR A 9 0.64 27.29 -6.18
C THR A 9 -0.10 27.55 -4.85
N GLY A 10 -0.41 26.52 -4.04
CA GLY A 10 -1.04 26.70 -2.73
C GLY A 10 -0.83 25.53 -1.78
N GLU A 11 -0.38 25.80 -0.55
CA GLU A 11 0.00 24.79 0.46
C GLU A 11 -1.12 23.78 0.77
N SER A 12 -2.38 24.24 0.86
CA SER A 12 -3.54 23.35 1.12
C SER A 12 -3.94 22.50 -0.08
N ARG A 13 -3.69 22.99 -1.30
CA ARG A 13 -3.92 22.22 -2.53
C ARG A 13 -2.85 21.16 -2.69
N PHE A 14 -1.60 21.49 -2.35
CA PHE A 14 -0.48 20.58 -2.36
C PHE A 14 -0.71 19.36 -1.45
N SER A 15 -1.16 19.58 -0.21
CA SER A 15 -1.44 18.48 0.73
C SER A 15 -2.54 17.54 0.22
N ASN A 16 -3.62 18.10 -0.33
CA ASN A 16 -4.75 17.31 -0.82
C ASN A 16 -4.38 16.48 -2.07
N GLU A 17 -3.56 17.03 -2.98
CA GLU A 17 -3.10 16.27 -4.15
C GLU A 17 -2.11 15.16 -3.76
N LEU A 18 -1.27 15.39 -2.75
CA LEU A 18 -0.40 14.35 -2.20
C LEU A 18 -1.20 13.23 -1.54
N GLU A 19 -2.24 13.57 -0.78
CA GLU A 19 -3.14 12.61 -0.16
C GLU A 19 -3.86 11.74 -1.20
N LYS A 20 -4.40 12.34 -2.27
CA LYS A 20 -5.00 11.57 -3.38
C LYS A 20 -4.01 10.61 -4.03
N LEU A 21 -2.77 11.05 -4.23
CA LEU A 21 -1.71 10.19 -4.77
C LEU A 21 -1.40 9.02 -3.82
N GLN A 22 -1.36 9.30 -2.51
CA GLN A 22 -1.16 8.26 -1.51
C GLN A 22 -2.33 7.26 -1.53
N ASN A 23 -3.58 7.73 -1.57
CA ASN A 23 -4.76 6.89 -1.66
C ASN A 23 -4.73 5.96 -2.89
N MET A 24 -4.27 6.46 -4.04
CA MET A 24 -4.07 5.61 -5.24
C MET A 24 -2.92 4.61 -5.08
N THR A 25 -1.86 5.00 -4.37
CA THR A 25 -0.76 4.08 -4.05
C THR A 25 -1.24 2.96 -3.14
N ASP A 26 -2.03 3.30 -2.13
CA ASP A 26 -2.61 2.35 -1.17
C ASP A 26 -3.62 1.42 -1.86
N TYR A 27 -4.45 1.95 -2.77
CA TYR A 27 -5.36 1.15 -3.59
C TYR A 27 -4.62 0.09 -4.42
N CYS A 28 -3.46 0.41 -4.97
CA CYS A 28 -2.67 -0.54 -5.76
C CYS A 28 -1.96 -1.62 -4.92
N HIS A 29 -1.70 -1.34 -3.64
CA HIS A 29 -0.96 -2.25 -2.75
C HIS A 29 -1.83 -2.90 -1.67
N THR A 30 -3.12 -2.60 -1.61
CA THR A 30 -4.03 -3.19 -0.63
C THR A 30 -4.29 -4.66 -0.94
N GLU A 31 -4.42 -5.46 0.11
CA GLU A 31 -4.90 -6.84 0.07
C GLU A 31 -6.41 -6.94 0.31
N GLN A 32 -7.08 -5.82 0.64
CA GLN A 32 -8.52 -5.76 0.90
C GLN A 32 -9.35 -5.79 -0.40
N CYS A 33 -10.66 -5.98 -0.28
CA CYS A 33 -11.55 -5.85 -1.43
C CYS A 33 -11.42 -4.49 -2.11
N LEU A 34 -11.05 -4.49 -3.40
CA LEU A 34 -10.86 -3.27 -4.19
C LEU A 34 -12.14 -2.43 -4.31
N GLN A 35 -13.30 -3.08 -4.39
CA GLN A 35 -14.57 -2.36 -4.45
C GLN A 35 -14.88 -1.69 -3.12
N SER A 36 -14.66 -2.38 -2.00
CA SER A 36 -14.82 -1.82 -0.66
C SER A 36 -13.92 -0.59 -0.45
N PHE A 37 -12.66 -0.67 -0.91
CA PHE A 37 -11.72 0.46 -0.85
C PHE A 37 -12.25 1.69 -1.62
N ILE A 38 -12.75 1.50 -2.84
CA ILE A 38 -13.31 2.59 -3.65
C ILE A 38 -14.53 3.22 -2.97
N LEU A 39 -15.42 2.41 -2.40
CA LEU A 39 -16.60 2.90 -1.67
C LEU A 39 -16.19 3.77 -0.48
N GLN A 40 -15.24 3.29 0.33
CA GLN A 40 -14.70 4.03 1.47
C GLN A 40 -14.04 5.36 1.05
N TYR A 41 -13.29 5.36 -0.05
CA TYR A 41 -12.68 6.58 -0.60
C TYR A 41 -13.72 7.67 -0.92
N PHE A 42 -14.93 7.29 -1.35
CA PHE A 42 -16.04 8.22 -1.61
C PHE A 42 -16.94 8.47 -0.38
N GLY A 43 -16.59 7.92 0.79
CA GLY A 43 -17.33 8.10 2.04
C GLY A 43 -18.51 7.12 2.23
N GLU A 44 -18.57 6.05 1.46
CA GLU A 44 -19.55 4.97 1.63
C GLU A 44 -18.97 3.84 2.50
N GLU A 45 -19.81 3.26 3.38
CA GLU A 45 -19.43 2.10 4.19
C GLU A 45 -19.88 0.79 3.52
N PRO A 46 -18.95 -0.02 2.99
CA PRO A 46 -19.28 -1.33 2.42
C PRO A 46 -19.71 -2.29 3.54
N LYS A 47 -20.82 -2.99 3.32
CA LYS A 47 -21.31 -3.99 4.29
C LYS A 47 -20.51 -5.28 4.26
N GLU A 48 -20.08 -5.70 3.07
CA GLU A 48 -19.38 -6.96 2.82
C GLU A 48 -18.42 -6.80 1.62
N ASP A 49 -17.45 -7.71 1.53
CA ASP A 49 -16.55 -7.80 0.39
C ASP A 49 -17.30 -8.22 -0.89
N CYS A 50 -16.88 -7.69 -2.04
CA CYS A 50 -17.66 -7.84 -3.27
C CYS A 50 -17.60 -9.23 -3.92
N GLY A 51 -16.68 -10.10 -3.50
CA GLY A 51 -16.53 -11.47 -4.01
C GLY A 51 -16.08 -11.59 -5.48
N ARG A 52 -15.80 -10.47 -6.17
CA ARG A 52 -15.56 -10.44 -7.62
C ARG A 52 -14.31 -9.66 -8.08
N CYS A 53 -13.65 -8.93 -7.19
CA CYS A 53 -12.41 -8.23 -7.54
C CYS A 53 -11.20 -9.15 -7.40
N GLY A 54 -10.06 -8.75 -7.97
CA GLY A 54 -8.81 -9.53 -7.96
C GLY A 54 -8.46 -10.09 -6.58
N ASN A 55 -8.46 -9.23 -5.56
CA ASN A 55 -8.17 -9.63 -4.17
C ASN A 55 -9.19 -10.60 -3.57
N CYS A 56 -10.49 -10.46 -3.87
CA CYS A 56 -11.52 -11.38 -3.37
C CYS A 56 -11.49 -12.74 -4.07
N THR A 57 -11.01 -12.78 -5.32
CA THR A 57 -10.89 -14.02 -6.10
C THR A 57 -9.51 -14.67 -5.97
N ASP A 58 -8.61 -14.06 -5.20
CA ASP A 58 -7.27 -14.57 -4.98
C ASP A 58 -7.33 -15.76 -4.02
N ASN A 59 -7.07 -16.96 -4.56
CA ASN A 59 -7.08 -18.21 -3.80
C ASN A 59 -5.67 -18.62 -3.34
N ARG A 60 -4.66 -17.75 -3.43
CA ARG A 60 -3.32 -18.03 -2.94
C ARG A 60 -3.31 -18.09 -1.42
N GLU A 61 -2.52 -19.00 -0.87
CA GLU A 61 -2.33 -19.11 0.57
C GLU A 61 -1.37 -18.02 1.08
N SER A 62 -1.77 -17.34 2.16
CA SER A 62 -0.85 -16.50 2.92
C SER A 62 -0.02 -17.37 3.85
N ILE A 63 1.30 -17.22 3.79
CA ILE A 63 2.24 -17.97 4.61
C ILE A 63 2.88 -16.99 5.60
N ASP A 64 2.82 -17.32 6.89
CA ASP A 64 3.53 -16.56 7.91
C ASP A 64 5.04 -16.78 7.77
N VAL A 65 5.73 -15.74 7.28
CA VAL A 65 7.18 -15.70 7.11
C VAL A 65 7.85 -14.76 8.13
N THR A 66 7.18 -14.48 9.25
CA THR A 66 7.67 -13.54 10.28
C THR A 66 9.03 -13.96 10.83
N ARG A 67 9.23 -15.26 11.07
CA ARG A 67 10.47 -15.76 11.67
C ARG A 67 11.65 -15.62 10.71
N GLU A 68 11.47 -15.97 9.44
CA GLU A 68 12.43 -15.86 8.36
C GLU A 68 12.79 -14.39 8.14
N SER A 69 11.78 -13.52 8.14
CA SER A 69 11.94 -12.07 8.02
C SER A 69 12.78 -11.50 9.18
N GLN A 70 12.54 -11.94 10.42
CA GLN A 70 13.35 -11.58 11.58
C GLN A 70 14.82 -12.03 11.44
N MET A 71 15.06 -13.24 10.91
CA MET A 71 16.43 -13.72 10.66
C MET A 71 17.14 -12.86 9.62
N VAL A 72 16.47 -12.49 8.53
CA VAL A 72 17.02 -11.59 7.50
C VAL A 72 17.35 -10.22 8.11
N LEU A 73 16.43 -9.64 8.87
CA LEU A 73 16.64 -8.34 9.51
C LEU A 73 17.78 -8.39 10.54
N SER A 74 17.84 -9.44 11.36
CA SER A 74 18.94 -9.67 12.31
C SER A 74 20.28 -9.80 11.60
N CYS A 75 20.31 -10.50 10.45
CA CYS A 75 21.50 -10.62 9.62
C CYS A 75 21.96 -9.23 9.12
N MET A 76 21.05 -8.43 8.56
CA MET A 76 21.36 -7.06 8.08
C MET A 76 21.94 -6.17 9.19
N ILE A 77 21.36 -6.25 10.40
CA ILE A 77 21.85 -5.49 11.56
C ILE A 77 23.25 -5.98 11.97
N ARG A 78 23.46 -7.30 12.07
CA ARG A 78 24.74 -7.89 12.47
C ARG A 78 25.86 -7.65 11.46
N THR A 79 25.53 -7.52 10.17
CA THR A 79 26.48 -7.17 9.11
C THR A 79 26.67 -5.65 8.94
N ASN A 80 26.04 -4.85 9.81
CA ASN A 80 26.08 -3.40 9.78
C ASN A 80 25.68 -2.82 8.41
N GLN A 81 24.72 -3.48 7.72
CA GLN A 81 24.20 -3.12 6.40
C GLN A 81 25.28 -3.02 5.30
N ARG A 82 26.43 -3.68 5.48
CA ARG A 82 27.57 -3.57 4.53
C ARG A 82 27.51 -4.52 3.34
N PHE A 83 26.59 -5.48 3.37
CA PHE A 83 26.41 -6.45 2.28
C PHE A 83 24.99 -6.33 1.76
N GLU A 84 24.86 -5.92 0.50
CA GLU A 84 23.59 -5.87 -0.22
C GLU A 84 23.40 -7.16 -1.03
N LYS A 85 22.14 -7.54 -1.28
CA LYS A 85 21.83 -8.58 -2.26
C LYS A 85 22.06 -7.98 -3.65
N GLN A 86 22.97 -8.56 -4.41
CA GLN A 86 23.22 -8.25 -5.82
C GLN A 86 22.12 -8.83 -6.71
#